data_AF-A0A6L5TD61-F1
#
_entry.id   AF-A0A6L5TD61-F1
#
_cell.length_a   1.000
_cell.length_b   1.000
_cell.length_c   1.000
_cell.angle_alpha   90.00
_cell.angle_beta   90.00
_cell.angle_gamma   90.00
#
_symmetry.space_group_name_H-M   'P 1'
#
loop_
_entity.id
_entity.type
_entity.pdbx_description
1 polymer ?
#
loop_
_entity_poly.entity_id
_entity_poly.type
_entity_poly.pdbx_seq_one_letter_code
_entity_poly.pdbx_strand_id
1 'polypeptide(L)'
;MKKTAGILKLLLLVSLLIGGIGSDVVLAYSYETDSINAVGAKASNQIEVGTVGADGKNVAATNRARTVGIYKTSEKAFSVDVSKATGSRYSVLGFDAGGKKIVDSGWQTGKTYALGKDVVSYRLLFSYSDNRNLSSADTLKFENCLTLSTVQNSSSVIEVGTVGADGKNVAATNRARTVGIYKTSEKAFSVDVSKATGSRYSVLGFDAGGKKIVDSGWQTGKTYALGKDVVSYRLLFSYSDNRNLSSADTLAFEKCLSIIPASARDDWELPIM
;
A
#
# COMPACT_ATOMS: atom_id res chain seq x y z
N MET A 1 -6.85 -0.43 65.86
CA MET A 1 -5.87 -1.30 65.19
C MET A 1 -6.30 -2.79 65.24
N LYS A 2 -7.40 -3.18 64.58
CA LYS A 2 -7.85 -4.60 64.53
C LYS A 2 -8.20 -5.14 63.13
N LYS A 3 -8.12 -4.33 62.06
CA LYS A 3 -8.44 -4.78 60.69
C LYS A 3 -7.24 -5.21 59.85
N THR A 4 -6.02 -4.97 60.30
CA THR A 4 -4.78 -5.30 59.57
C THR A 4 -4.20 -6.68 59.88
N ALA A 5 -4.69 -7.37 60.93
CA ALA A 5 -4.18 -8.70 61.31
C ALA A 5 -4.88 -9.88 60.61
N GLY A 6 -6.09 -9.68 60.06
CA GLY A 6 -6.85 -10.76 59.40
C GLY A 6 -6.39 -11.08 57.97
N ILE A 7 -6.02 -10.05 57.21
CA ILE A 7 -5.63 -10.18 55.79
C ILE A 7 -4.27 -10.88 55.64
N LEU A 8 -3.34 -10.66 56.59
CA LEU A 8 -2.02 -11.29 56.55
C LEU A 8 -2.08 -12.79 56.88
N LYS A 9 -3.06 -13.23 57.68
CA LYS A 9 -3.29 -14.66 57.98
C LYS A 9 -3.92 -15.41 56.80
N LEU A 10 -4.76 -14.74 56.00
CA LEU A 10 -5.38 -15.34 54.82
C LEU A 10 -4.37 -15.51 53.67
N LEU A 11 -3.45 -14.55 53.49
CA LEU A 11 -2.40 -14.64 52.47
C LEU A 11 -1.35 -15.73 52.76
N LEU A 12 -1.08 -16.01 54.05
CA LEU A 12 -0.13 -17.04 54.47
C LEU A 12 -0.71 -18.46 54.40
N LEU A 13 -2.04 -18.61 54.50
CA LEU A 13 -2.72 -19.91 54.41
C LEU A 13 -2.89 -20.36 52.94
N VAL A 14 -3.09 -19.43 52.02
CA VAL A 14 -3.25 -19.70 50.59
C VAL A 14 -1.91 -20.10 49.93
N SER A 15 -0.80 -19.58 50.43
CA SER A 15 0.54 -19.95 49.91
C SER A 15 1.00 -21.34 50.37
N LEU A 16 0.47 -21.87 51.48
CA LEU A 16 0.78 -23.23 51.96
C LEU A 16 -0.09 -24.33 51.33
N LEU A 17 -1.28 -24.00 50.80
CA LEU A 17 -2.23 -24.99 50.27
C LEU A 17 -1.99 -25.38 48.80
N ILE A 18 -1.19 -24.61 48.05
CA ILE A 18 -0.93 -24.84 46.62
C ILE A 18 0.36 -25.67 46.41
N GLY A 19 1.19 -25.82 47.45
CA GLY A 19 2.37 -26.67 47.45
C GLY A 19 2.11 -28.07 47.99
N GLY A 20 1.26 -28.86 47.33
CA GLY A 20 0.93 -30.20 47.82
C GLY A 20 0.05 -31.02 46.89
N ILE A 21 0.66 -31.59 45.85
CA ILE A 21 0.37 -32.92 45.26
C ILE A 21 -1.06 -33.49 45.37
N GLY A 22 -1.67 -33.71 44.20
CA GLY A 22 -2.30 -35.00 43.89
C GLY A 22 -3.83 -35.02 43.76
N SER A 23 -4.26 -35.45 42.56
CA SER A 23 -5.51 -36.15 42.21
C SER A 23 -6.86 -35.45 42.35
N ASP A 24 -7.48 -35.24 41.18
CA ASP A 24 -8.87 -35.53 40.84
C ASP A 24 -9.95 -35.28 41.90
N VAL A 25 -10.48 -34.05 41.90
CA VAL A 25 -11.93 -33.84 42.12
C VAL A 25 -12.39 -32.72 41.20
N VAL A 26 -13.25 -33.11 40.26
CA VAL A 26 -14.07 -32.24 39.42
C VAL A 26 -14.93 -31.36 40.32
N LEU A 27 -14.59 -30.08 40.44
CA LEU A 27 -15.51 -29.05 40.89
C LEU A 27 -15.75 -28.12 39.71
N ALA A 28 -16.81 -28.45 38.97
CA ALA A 28 -17.42 -27.56 37.99
C ALA A 28 -17.97 -26.32 38.72
N TYR A 29 -17.10 -25.33 38.93
CA TYR A 29 -17.53 -23.96 39.12
C TYR A 29 -17.76 -23.38 37.74
N SER A 30 -19.02 -23.10 37.42
CA SER A 30 -19.43 -22.25 36.32
C SER A 30 -18.97 -20.82 36.60
N TYR A 31 -17.70 -20.54 36.34
CA TYR A 31 -17.27 -19.22 35.92
C TYR A 31 -17.75 -19.08 34.48
N GLU A 32 -18.69 -18.16 34.23
CA GLU A 32 -18.75 -17.56 32.89
C GLU A 32 -17.34 -17.06 32.61
N THR A 33 -16.66 -17.74 31.69
CA THR A 33 -15.50 -17.20 31.02
C THR A 33 -16.00 -16.03 30.19
N ASP A 34 -16.22 -14.89 30.85
CA ASP A 34 -15.82 -13.63 30.24
C ASP A 34 -14.35 -13.84 29.90
N SER A 35 -14.15 -14.29 28.68
CA SER A 35 -12.85 -14.52 28.11
C SER A 35 -12.25 -13.12 28.19
N ILE A 36 -11.29 -12.95 29.10
CA ILE A 36 -10.36 -11.83 29.02
C ILE A 36 -9.74 -12.04 27.64
N ASN A 37 -10.32 -11.38 26.65
CA ASN A 37 -9.74 -11.13 25.36
C ASN A 37 -8.54 -10.24 25.68
N ALA A 38 -7.49 -10.85 26.21
CA ALA A 38 -6.14 -10.36 26.11
C ALA A 38 -5.83 -10.43 24.62
N VAL A 39 -6.42 -9.51 23.86
CA VAL A 39 -5.88 -9.02 22.60
C VAL A 39 -4.49 -8.58 23.01
N GLY A 40 -3.50 -9.48 22.81
CA GLY A 40 -2.12 -9.23 23.20
C GLY A 40 -1.78 -7.83 22.71
N ALA A 41 -1.43 -6.93 23.63
CA ALA A 41 -1.27 -5.52 23.34
C ALA A 41 -0.24 -5.41 22.22
N LYS A 42 -0.70 -5.22 20.99
CA LYS A 42 0.17 -5.14 19.82
C LYS A 42 0.97 -3.86 20.00
N ALA A 43 2.26 -4.00 20.31
CA ALA A 43 3.16 -2.87 20.30
C ALA A 43 3.15 -2.24 18.90
N SER A 44 3.14 -0.91 18.84
CA SER A 44 3.28 -0.22 17.57
C SER A 44 4.62 -0.59 16.93
N ASN A 45 4.61 -0.92 15.64
CA ASN A 45 5.83 -1.21 14.88
C ASN A 45 6.20 -0.08 13.90
N GLN A 46 5.31 0.91 13.75
CA GLN A 46 5.51 2.06 12.87
C GLN A 46 5.79 3.35 13.63
N ILE A 47 5.34 3.45 14.88
CA ILE A 47 5.39 4.65 15.71
C ILE A 47 6.06 4.34 17.04
N GLU A 48 6.98 5.21 17.47
CA GLU A 48 7.66 5.10 18.75
C GLU A 48 7.64 6.43 19.50
N VAL A 49 7.74 6.39 20.82
CA VAL A 49 7.84 7.58 21.67
C VAL A 49 9.17 8.29 21.43
N GLY A 50 9.10 9.61 21.30
CA GLY A 50 10.23 10.49 21.06
C GLY A 50 9.98 11.50 19.94
N THR A 51 10.96 12.36 19.69
CA THR A 51 10.90 13.41 18.67
C THR A 51 12.11 13.32 17.73
N VAL A 52 12.19 14.27 16.81
CA VAL A 52 13.27 14.38 15.83
C VAL A 52 13.91 15.76 15.99
N GLY A 53 15.23 15.80 16.11
CA GLY A 53 16.03 17.02 16.24
C GLY A 53 16.07 17.83 14.94
N ALA A 54 16.63 19.03 15.01
CA ALA A 54 16.82 19.87 13.82
C ALA A 54 17.76 19.23 12.77
N ASP A 55 18.67 18.36 13.23
CA ASP A 55 19.59 17.56 12.42
C ASP A 55 18.97 16.26 11.88
N GLY A 56 17.66 16.05 12.09
CA GLY A 56 16.95 14.85 11.63
C GLY A 56 17.18 13.60 12.48
N LYS A 57 17.96 13.69 13.56
CA LYS A 57 18.23 12.54 14.44
C LYS A 57 17.13 12.33 15.47
N ASN A 58 17.00 11.09 15.94
CA ASN A 58 16.08 10.74 17.00
C ASN A 58 16.50 11.42 18.32
N VAL A 59 15.55 12.07 18.98
CA VAL A 59 15.72 12.73 20.29
C VAL A 59 14.68 12.20 21.26
N ALA A 60 15.05 12.00 22.52
CA ALA A 60 14.11 11.58 23.55
C ALA A 60 13.05 12.66 23.80
N ALA A 61 11.79 12.26 23.89
CA ALA A 61 10.67 13.09 24.30
C ALA A 61 9.58 12.19 24.86
N THR A 62 8.88 12.62 25.90
CA THR A 62 7.84 11.81 26.54
C THR A 62 6.44 12.14 26.06
N ASN A 63 6.25 13.31 25.43
CA ASN A 63 4.94 13.83 24.99
C ASN A 63 4.76 13.85 23.46
N ARG A 64 5.73 13.29 22.73
CA ARG A 64 5.71 13.19 21.28
C ARG A 64 6.03 11.76 20.88
N ALA A 65 5.47 11.35 19.75
CA ALA A 65 5.85 10.14 19.07
C ALA A 65 6.31 10.48 17.65
N ARG A 66 7.01 9.56 17.03
CA ARG A 66 7.55 9.70 15.67
C ARG A 66 7.40 8.40 14.90
N THR A 67 7.41 8.47 13.59
CA THR A 67 7.64 7.26 12.79
C THR A 67 9.00 6.67 13.10
N VAL A 68 9.09 5.34 13.16
CA VAL A 68 10.37 4.62 13.37
C VAL A 68 11.30 4.86 12.18
N GLY A 69 10.77 4.72 10.96
CA GLY A 69 11.50 4.92 9.72
C GLY A 69 11.49 6.37 9.21
N ILE A 70 12.53 6.71 8.44
CA ILE A 70 12.52 7.82 7.47
C ILE A 70 12.03 7.26 6.15
N TYR A 71 11.04 7.90 5.52
CA TYR A 71 10.43 7.40 4.30
C TYR A 71 10.82 8.28 3.11
N LYS A 72 11.27 7.67 2.00
CA LYS A 72 11.49 8.41 0.76
C LYS A 72 10.16 8.69 0.08
N THR A 73 10.00 9.90 -0.45
CA THR A 73 8.79 10.32 -1.17
C THR A 73 8.57 9.51 -2.45
N SER A 74 9.64 8.96 -3.02
CA SER A 74 9.60 8.04 -4.17
C SER A 74 9.13 6.63 -3.81
N GLU A 75 9.12 6.23 -2.54
CA GLU A 75 8.86 4.84 -2.13
C GLU A 75 7.56 4.71 -1.33
N LYS A 76 7.28 5.72 -0.50
CA LYS A 76 6.10 5.74 0.37
C LYS A 76 5.40 7.08 0.29
N ALA A 77 4.08 7.02 0.16
CA ALA A 77 3.19 8.14 0.40
C ALA A 77 2.48 7.92 1.74
N PHE A 78 2.10 9.01 2.41
CA PHE A 78 1.40 8.96 3.67
C PHE A 78 0.06 9.69 3.61
N SER A 79 -0.86 9.29 4.48
CA SER A 79 -2.04 10.04 4.87
C SER A 79 -2.22 9.91 6.39
N VAL A 80 -2.68 10.97 7.05
CA VAL A 80 -2.87 10.97 8.51
C VAL A 80 -4.29 11.40 8.84
N ASP A 81 -5.05 10.53 9.49
CA ASP A 81 -6.40 10.83 9.96
C ASP A 81 -6.43 10.90 11.49
N VAL A 82 -6.11 12.08 12.04
CA VAL A 82 -6.08 12.31 13.50
C VAL A 82 -7.44 12.22 14.18
N SER A 83 -8.56 12.20 13.43
CA SER A 83 -9.88 12.00 14.03
C SER A 83 -10.03 10.62 14.69
N LYS A 84 -9.17 9.67 14.36
CA LYS A 84 -9.10 8.34 14.97
C LYS A 84 -8.44 8.36 16.36
N ALA A 85 -7.84 9.48 16.76
CA ALA A 85 -7.28 9.69 18.09
C ALA A 85 -7.63 11.11 18.58
N THR A 86 -8.77 11.26 19.26
CA THR A 86 -9.30 12.57 19.69
C THR A 86 -8.26 13.42 20.42
N GLY A 87 -8.17 14.69 20.03
CA GLY A 87 -7.23 15.67 20.60
C GLY A 87 -5.79 15.54 20.07
N SER A 88 -5.52 14.59 19.17
CA SER A 88 -4.22 14.42 18.55
C SER A 88 -3.96 15.41 17.42
N ARG A 89 -2.68 15.55 17.10
CA ARG A 89 -2.12 16.37 16.03
C ARG A 89 -0.85 15.69 15.50
N TYR A 90 -0.47 16.01 14.28
CA TYR A 90 0.76 15.51 13.67
C TYR A 90 1.59 16.63 13.07
N SER A 91 2.88 16.40 12.83
CA SER A 91 3.74 17.29 12.05
C SER A 91 4.53 16.45 11.05
N VAL A 92 4.89 17.07 9.92
CA VAL A 92 5.67 16.49 8.86
C VAL A 92 7.00 17.23 8.81
N LEU A 93 8.08 16.48 8.99
CA LEU A 93 9.43 16.95 8.80
C LEU A 93 9.93 16.42 7.45
N GLY A 94 10.30 17.31 6.54
CA GLY A 94 10.80 16.96 5.21
C GLY A 94 12.29 17.27 5.06
N PHE A 95 13.00 16.38 4.39
CA PHE A 95 14.44 16.43 4.18
C PHE A 95 14.77 16.41 2.69
N ASP A 96 15.81 17.16 2.32
CA ASP A 96 16.36 17.16 0.96
C ASP A 96 17.21 15.90 0.68
N ALA A 97 17.78 15.81 -0.53
CA ALA A 97 18.64 14.68 -0.93
C ALA A 97 19.91 14.55 -0.08
N GLY A 98 20.37 15.62 0.56
CA GLY A 98 21.53 15.63 1.47
C GLY A 98 21.16 15.27 2.91
N GLY A 99 19.88 15.00 3.19
CA GLY A 99 19.38 14.71 4.54
C GLY A 99 19.19 15.94 5.42
N LYS A 100 19.31 17.16 4.88
CA LYS A 100 19.06 18.39 5.63
C LYS A 100 17.55 18.61 5.74
N LYS A 101 17.07 18.95 6.95
CA LYS A 101 15.67 19.33 7.15
C LYS A 101 15.39 20.65 6.42
N ILE A 102 14.44 20.62 5.49
CA ILE A 102 13.99 21.78 4.70
C ILE A 102 12.52 22.11 4.91
N VAL A 103 11.75 21.20 5.52
CA VAL A 103 10.34 21.38 5.85
C VAL A 103 10.09 21.01 7.30
N ASP A 104 9.33 21.86 7.98
CA ASP A 104 8.66 21.57 9.25
C ASP A 104 7.25 22.13 9.11
N SER A 105 6.25 21.26 9.03
CA SER A 105 4.88 21.70 8.78
C SER A 105 4.26 22.47 9.94
N GLY A 106 4.89 22.45 11.13
CA GLY A 106 4.18 22.72 12.37
C GLY A 106 3.07 21.68 12.62
N TRP A 107 2.31 21.88 13.70
CA TRP A 107 1.24 20.95 14.07
C TRP A 107 0.01 21.08 13.17
N GLN A 108 -0.45 19.93 12.69
CA GLN A 108 -1.56 19.72 11.77
C GLN A 108 -2.67 18.93 12.47
N THR A 109 -3.93 19.27 12.16
CA THR A 109 -5.13 18.60 12.70
C THR A 109 -6.06 18.05 11.60
N GLY A 110 -5.68 18.19 10.32
CA GLY A 110 -6.46 17.76 9.15
C GLY A 110 -5.84 16.59 8.37
N LYS A 111 -6.55 16.03 7.39
CA LYS A 111 -6.19 14.72 6.81
C LYS A 111 -4.98 14.69 5.86
N THR A 112 -4.58 15.83 5.32
CA THR A 112 -3.65 15.86 4.18
C THR A 112 -2.65 16.99 4.32
N TYR A 113 -1.38 16.62 4.28
CA TYR A 113 -0.27 17.55 4.11
C TYR A 113 0.47 17.19 2.82
N ALA A 114 0.60 18.14 1.91
CA ALA A 114 1.33 17.95 0.66
C ALA A 114 2.81 18.30 0.86
N LEU A 115 3.71 17.38 0.52
CA LEU A 115 5.15 17.64 0.54
C LEU A 115 5.54 18.49 -0.68
N GLY A 116 6.46 19.44 -0.47
CA GLY A 116 7.04 20.23 -1.55
C GLY A 116 7.97 19.40 -2.46
N LYS A 117 8.16 19.87 -3.70
CA LYS A 117 8.95 19.17 -4.74
C LYS A 117 10.39 18.85 -4.34
N ASP A 118 10.98 19.64 -3.45
CA ASP A 118 12.38 19.51 -3.04
C ASP A 118 12.55 18.52 -1.87
N VAL A 119 11.45 17.99 -1.32
CA VAL A 119 11.47 16.99 -0.26
C VAL A 119 11.66 15.59 -0.85
N VAL A 120 12.78 14.96 -0.51
CA VAL A 120 13.15 13.61 -0.97
C VAL A 120 12.79 12.55 0.07
N SER A 121 12.77 12.91 1.35
CA SER A 121 12.35 12.02 2.42
C SER A 121 11.65 12.75 3.56
N TYR A 122 10.91 12.02 4.39
CA TYR A 122 10.12 12.62 5.46
C TYR A 122 10.06 11.75 6.73
N ARG A 123 9.75 12.43 7.84
CA ARG A 123 9.37 11.84 9.14
C ARG A 123 8.06 12.46 9.59
N LEU A 124 7.23 11.67 10.26
CA LEU A 124 6.04 12.20 10.92
C LEU A 124 6.25 12.24 12.43
N LEU A 125 5.76 13.30 13.06
CA LEU A 125 5.63 13.44 14.51
C LEU A 125 4.15 13.43 14.89
N PHE A 126 3.84 12.91 16.07
CA PHE A 126 2.50 12.86 16.64
C PHE A 126 2.52 13.35 18.09
N SER A 127 1.45 13.99 18.53
CA SER A 127 1.28 14.42 19.91
C SER A 127 -0.19 14.66 20.21
N TYR A 128 -0.55 14.78 21.49
CA TYR A 128 -1.83 15.38 21.88
C TYR A 128 -1.68 16.90 22.02
N SER A 129 -2.77 17.62 21.79
CA SER A 129 -2.79 19.09 21.82
C SER A 129 -2.50 19.65 23.21
N ASP A 130 -2.78 18.89 24.27
CA ASP A 130 -2.50 19.25 25.65
C ASP A 130 -1.09 18.86 26.13
N ASN A 131 -0.25 18.32 25.24
CA ASN A 131 1.15 17.94 25.51
C ASN A 131 1.33 16.92 26.65
N ARG A 132 0.32 16.09 26.95
CA ARG A 132 0.44 15.01 27.93
C ARG A 132 1.55 14.02 27.57
N ASN A 133 2.10 13.35 28.57
CA ASN A 133 3.00 12.21 28.34
C ASN A 133 2.26 11.07 27.62
N LEU A 134 2.98 10.37 26.75
CA LEU A 134 2.46 9.29 25.94
C LEU A 134 2.75 7.94 26.59
N SER A 135 1.78 7.04 26.49
CA SER A 135 1.93 5.62 26.77
C SER A 135 2.13 4.82 25.48
N SER A 136 2.51 3.54 25.60
CA SER A 136 2.55 2.61 24.45
C SER A 136 1.17 2.43 23.80
N ALA A 137 0.08 2.63 24.55
CA ALA A 137 -1.27 2.59 23.98
C ALA A 137 -1.54 3.80 23.06
N ASP A 138 -0.92 4.94 23.33
CA ASP A 138 -1.07 6.13 22.49
C ASP A 138 -0.31 6.00 21.17
N THR A 139 0.85 5.34 21.15
CA THR A 139 1.56 5.05 19.89
C THR A 139 0.72 4.17 18.95
N LEU A 140 -0.07 3.23 19.48
CA LEU A 140 -0.97 2.41 18.67
C LEU A 140 -2.15 3.23 18.10
N LYS A 141 -2.69 4.19 18.87
CA LYS A 141 -3.72 5.11 18.37
C LYS A 141 -3.18 5.98 17.22
N PHE A 142 -1.93 6.45 17.34
CA PHE A 142 -1.28 7.20 16.25
C PHE A 142 -0.97 6.33 15.04
N GLU A 143 -0.57 5.07 15.22
CA GLU A 143 -0.43 4.11 14.12
C GLU A 143 -1.76 3.95 13.38
N ASN A 144 -2.89 3.84 14.08
CA ASN A 144 -4.22 3.77 13.47
C ASN A 144 -4.61 5.06 12.71
N CYS A 145 -4.01 6.21 13.06
CA CYS A 145 -4.17 7.46 12.32
C CYS A 145 -3.34 7.46 11.02
N LEU A 146 -2.23 6.72 10.95
CA LEU A 146 -1.30 6.74 9.83
C LEU A 146 -1.65 5.68 8.79
N THR A 147 -1.63 6.07 7.51
CA THR A 147 -1.64 5.14 6.38
C THR A 147 -0.39 5.38 5.55
N LEU A 148 0.44 4.35 5.38
CA LEU A 148 1.58 4.36 4.48
C LEU A 148 1.28 3.47 3.28
N SER A 149 1.36 4.05 2.08
CA SER A 149 1.15 3.34 0.82
C SER A 149 2.42 3.31 -0.01
N THR A 150 2.65 2.24 -0.75
CA THR A 150 3.75 2.16 -1.72
C THR A 150 3.51 3.09 -2.89
N VAL A 151 4.51 3.88 -3.26
CA VAL A 151 4.48 4.66 -4.51
C VAL A 151 4.98 3.76 -5.64
N GLN A 152 4.14 3.55 -6.64
CA GLN A 152 4.52 2.82 -7.85
C GLN A 152 4.98 3.84 -8.90
N ASN A 153 6.29 3.84 -9.20
CA ASN A 153 6.89 4.80 -10.13
C ASN A 153 6.99 4.28 -11.57
N SER A 154 6.76 2.99 -11.78
CA SER A 154 6.84 2.34 -13.08
C SER A 154 5.82 1.21 -13.17
N SER A 155 5.34 0.99 -14.39
CA SER A 155 4.52 -0.17 -14.68
C SER A 155 5.34 -1.47 -14.61
N SER A 156 4.71 -2.56 -14.16
CA SER A 156 5.27 -3.93 -14.25
C SER A 156 4.77 -4.68 -15.49
N VAL A 157 3.78 -4.12 -16.19
CA VAL A 157 3.07 -4.74 -17.31
C VAL A 157 3.35 -4.03 -18.62
N ILE A 158 3.67 -2.73 -18.57
CA ILE A 158 3.94 -1.85 -19.71
C ILE A 158 5.36 -1.29 -19.61
N GLU A 159 6.09 -1.30 -20.71
CA GLU A 159 7.43 -0.72 -20.80
C GLU A 159 7.55 0.19 -22.02
N VAL A 160 8.48 1.15 -21.97
CA VAL A 160 8.77 2.02 -23.10
C VAL A 160 9.44 1.23 -24.22
N GLY A 161 8.95 1.40 -25.43
CA GLY A 161 9.42 0.76 -26.65
C GLY A 161 8.28 0.28 -27.55
N THR A 162 8.64 -0.23 -28.72
CA THR A 162 7.71 -0.74 -29.74
C THR A 162 8.01 -2.21 -30.06
N VAL A 163 7.22 -2.80 -30.95
CA VAL A 163 7.44 -4.13 -31.49
C VAL A 163 7.71 -4.03 -32.99
N GLY A 164 8.73 -4.73 -33.47
CA GLY A 164 9.13 -4.80 -34.88
C GLY A 164 8.17 -5.65 -35.72
N ALA A 165 8.38 -5.66 -37.03
CA ALA A 165 7.58 -6.48 -37.95
C ALA A 165 7.75 -7.99 -37.70
N ASP A 166 8.89 -8.40 -37.14
CA ASP A 166 9.22 -9.76 -36.74
C ASP A 166 8.72 -10.13 -35.32
N GLY A 167 7.92 -9.26 -34.69
CA GLY A 167 7.38 -9.48 -33.34
C GLY A 167 8.37 -9.25 -32.21
N LYS A 168 9.61 -8.85 -32.49
CA LYS A 168 10.62 -8.59 -31.46
C LYS A 168 10.52 -7.19 -30.87
N ASN A 169 11.04 -7.04 -29.66
CA ASN A 169 11.12 -5.75 -28.99
C ASN A 169 12.10 -4.81 -29.72
N VAL A 170 11.67 -3.59 -29.99
CA VAL A 170 12.48 -2.53 -30.61
C VAL A 170 12.44 -1.28 -29.74
N ALA A 171 13.57 -0.59 -29.60
CA ALA A 171 13.62 0.66 -28.86
C ALA A 171 12.75 1.74 -29.51
N ALA A 172 11.98 2.46 -28.71
CA ALA A 172 11.22 3.63 -29.11
C ALA A 172 10.98 4.48 -27.87
N THR A 173 11.02 5.80 -27.99
CA THR A 173 10.84 6.71 -26.84
C THR A 173 9.41 7.23 -26.71
N ASN A 174 8.61 7.16 -27.77
CA ASN A 174 7.25 7.71 -27.85
C ASN A 174 6.15 6.64 -27.89
N ARG A 175 6.53 5.38 -27.74
CA ARG A 175 5.62 4.23 -27.69
C ARG A 175 5.94 3.41 -26.47
N ALA A 176 4.92 2.78 -25.91
CA ALA A 176 5.07 1.75 -24.92
C ALA A 176 4.43 0.46 -25.43
N ARG A 177 4.81 -0.66 -24.84
CA ARG A 177 4.31 -1.99 -25.18
C ARG A 177 4.06 -2.78 -23.91
N THR A 178 3.22 -3.81 -24.00
CA THR A 178 3.17 -4.82 -22.95
C THR A 178 4.52 -5.53 -22.84
N VAL A 179 4.98 -5.82 -21.63
CA VAL A 179 6.25 -6.53 -21.38
C VAL A 179 6.16 -7.95 -21.94
N GLY A 180 5.05 -8.64 -21.67
CA GLY A 180 4.77 -9.99 -22.15
C GLY A 180 3.94 -10.05 -23.44
N ILE A 181 4.03 -11.19 -24.11
CA ILE A 181 3.10 -11.63 -25.16
C ILE A 181 1.96 -12.41 -24.48
N TYR A 182 0.72 -12.14 -24.86
CA TYR A 182 -0.45 -12.82 -24.30
C TYR A 182 -1.03 -13.79 -25.30
N LYS A 183 -1.31 -15.03 -24.88
CA LYS A 183 -2.05 -15.99 -25.71
C LYS A 183 -3.54 -15.71 -25.62
N THR A 184 -4.24 -15.81 -26.76
CA THR A 184 -5.69 -15.56 -26.84
C THR A 184 -6.50 -16.57 -26.02
N SER A 185 -5.98 -17.79 -25.87
CA SER A 185 -6.54 -18.86 -25.03
C SER A 185 -6.43 -18.62 -23.53
N GLU A 186 -5.46 -17.82 -23.07
CA GLU A 186 -5.17 -17.66 -21.65
C GLU A 186 -5.75 -16.35 -21.08
N LYS A 187 -5.72 -15.27 -21.87
CA LYS A 187 -6.02 -13.91 -21.40
C LYS A 187 -6.81 -13.12 -22.44
N ALA A 188 -7.91 -12.51 -22.01
CA ALA A 188 -8.57 -11.43 -22.75
C ALA A 188 -8.08 -10.09 -22.21
N PHE A 189 -8.17 -9.05 -23.02
CA PHE A 189 -7.93 -7.69 -22.58
C PHE A 189 -9.14 -6.83 -22.91
N SER A 190 -9.36 -5.83 -22.06
CA SER A 190 -10.05 -4.60 -22.43
C SER A 190 -9.07 -3.45 -22.21
N VAL A 191 -9.07 -2.49 -23.13
CA VAL A 191 -8.19 -1.32 -23.05
C VAL A 191 -9.06 -0.09 -23.09
N ASP A 192 -9.18 0.60 -21.96
CA ASP A 192 -9.94 1.84 -21.84
C ASP A 192 -8.99 3.05 -21.82
N VAL A 193 -8.63 3.53 -23.02
CA VAL A 193 -7.73 4.69 -23.17
C VAL A 193 -8.32 6.00 -22.65
N SER A 194 -9.62 6.06 -22.32
CA SER A 194 -10.20 7.24 -21.67
C SER A 194 -9.59 7.53 -20.30
N LYS A 195 -8.98 6.51 -19.66
CA LYS A 195 -8.26 6.63 -18.39
C LYS A 195 -6.90 7.33 -18.51
N ALA A 196 -6.40 7.53 -19.73
CA ALA A 196 -5.20 8.32 -20.02
C ALA A 196 -5.49 9.27 -21.21
N THR A 197 -5.91 10.49 -20.91
CA THR A 197 -6.36 11.47 -21.92
C THR A 197 -5.35 11.67 -23.05
N GLY A 198 -5.84 11.65 -24.30
CA GLY A 198 -5.02 11.81 -25.51
C GLY A 198 -4.25 10.56 -25.92
N SER A 199 -4.37 9.45 -25.16
CA SER A 199 -3.75 8.18 -25.48
C SER A 199 -4.51 7.41 -26.57
N ARG A 200 -3.80 6.48 -27.17
CA ARG A 200 -4.26 5.54 -28.18
C ARG A 200 -3.52 4.23 -28.00
N TYR A 201 -4.11 3.14 -28.46
CA TYR A 201 -3.50 1.82 -28.40
C TYR A 201 -3.50 1.14 -29.76
N SER A 202 -2.64 0.14 -29.97
CA SER A 202 -2.69 -0.75 -31.13
C SER A 202 -2.53 -2.19 -30.66
N VAL A 203 -3.12 -3.11 -31.40
CA VAL A 203 -3.06 -4.55 -31.16
C VAL A 203 -2.27 -5.18 -32.29
N LEU A 204 -1.17 -5.83 -31.92
CA LEU A 204 -0.38 -6.64 -32.83
C LEU A 204 -0.69 -8.10 -32.57
N GLY A 205 -1.25 -8.79 -33.54
CA GLY A 205 -1.61 -10.21 -33.45
C GLY A 205 -0.64 -11.10 -34.23
N PHE A 206 -0.34 -12.26 -33.65
CA PHE A 206 0.60 -13.24 -34.17
C PHE A 206 -0.07 -14.61 -34.34
N ASP A 207 0.35 -15.32 -35.39
CA ASP A 207 -0.05 -16.71 -35.64
C ASP A 207 0.73 -17.71 -34.78
N ALA A 208 0.44 -19.01 -34.93
CA ALA A 208 1.11 -20.10 -34.22
C ALA A 208 2.62 -20.18 -34.47
N GLY A 209 3.10 -19.68 -35.60
CA GLY A 209 4.52 -19.58 -35.93
C GLY A 209 5.20 -18.33 -35.37
N GLY A 210 4.46 -17.46 -34.67
CA GLY A 210 4.96 -16.19 -34.15
C GLY A 210 5.06 -15.09 -35.19
N LYS A 211 4.55 -15.29 -36.41
CA LYS A 211 4.55 -14.27 -37.46
C LYS A 211 3.43 -13.28 -37.19
N LYS A 212 3.73 -11.97 -37.31
CA LYS A 212 2.72 -10.91 -37.21
C LYS A 212 1.76 -11.02 -38.39
N ILE A 213 0.48 -11.20 -38.09
CA ILE A 213 -0.61 -11.31 -39.08
C ILE A 213 -1.66 -10.21 -38.91
N VAL A 214 -1.67 -9.52 -37.77
CA VAL A 214 -2.57 -8.41 -37.47
C VAL A 214 -1.79 -7.21 -36.96
N ASP A 215 -2.14 -6.04 -37.46
CA ASP A 215 -1.80 -4.74 -36.90
C ASP A 215 -3.08 -3.91 -36.97
N SER A 216 -3.69 -3.63 -35.82
CA SER A 216 -4.97 -2.92 -35.80
C SER A 216 -4.85 -1.47 -36.28
N GLY A 217 -3.64 -0.93 -36.41
CA GLY A 217 -3.44 0.52 -36.38
C GLY A 217 -3.85 1.11 -35.04
N TRP A 218 -3.79 2.44 -34.93
CA TRP A 218 -4.14 3.13 -33.70
C TRP A 218 -5.65 3.16 -33.45
N GLN A 219 -6.03 2.79 -32.23
CA GLN A 219 -7.37 2.68 -31.71
C GLN A 219 -7.57 3.67 -30.55
N THR A 220 -8.79 4.20 -30.44
CA THR A 220 -9.20 5.15 -29.39
C THR A 220 -10.40 4.65 -28.57
N GLY A 221 -10.87 3.43 -28.82
CA GLY A 221 -12.03 2.78 -28.17
C GLY A 221 -11.66 1.81 -27.02
N LYS A 222 -12.61 0.94 -26.62
CA LYS A 222 -12.45 0.03 -25.46
C LYS A 222 -12.02 -1.40 -25.78
N THR A 223 -12.40 -1.90 -26.95
CA THR A 223 -12.23 -3.30 -27.31
C THR A 223 -11.89 -3.39 -28.80
N TYR A 224 -10.88 -4.20 -29.12
CA TYR A 224 -10.56 -4.60 -30.49
C TYR A 224 -10.75 -6.10 -30.60
N ALA A 225 -11.56 -6.55 -31.55
CA ALA A 225 -11.81 -7.98 -31.77
C ALA A 225 -10.64 -8.58 -32.55
N LEU A 226 -10.02 -9.64 -31.99
CA LEU A 226 -8.97 -10.40 -32.67
C LEU A 226 -9.59 -11.40 -33.65
N GLY A 227 -8.96 -11.57 -34.81
CA GLY A 227 -9.35 -12.59 -35.77
C GLY A 227 -9.03 -14.01 -35.28
N LYS A 228 -9.77 -15.00 -35.81
CA LYS A 228 -9.66 -16.43 -35.43
C LYS A 228 -8.25 -17.04 -35.57
N ASP A 229 -7.44 -16.50 -36.48
CA ASP A 229 -6.11 -17.02 -36.78
C ASP A 229 -5.02 -16.43 -35.85
N VAL A 230 -5.40 -15.49 -34.97
CA VAL A 230 -4.50 -14.89 -33.96
C VAL A 230 -4.44 -15.78 -32.72
N VAL A 231 -3.27 -16.33 -32.44
CA VAL A 231 -3.05 -17.17 -31.25
C VAL A 231 -2.42 -16.40 -30.10
N SER A 232 -1.73 -15.31 -30.41
CA SER A 232 -1.11 -14.46 -29.39
C SER A 232 -1.02 -13.00 -29.83
N TYR A 233 -0.86 -12.08 -28.90
CA TYR A 233 -0.86 -10.64 -29.20
C TYR A 233 0.02 -9.82 -28.23
N ARG A 234 0.37 -8.62 -28.70
CA ARG A 234 0.99 -7.54 -27.92
C ARG A 234 0.15 -6.29 -28.06
N LEU A 235 0.14 -5.47 -27.02
CA LEU A 235 -0.47 -4.14 -27.07
C LEU A 235 0.62 -3.09 -27.16
N LEU A 236 0.41 -2.08 -28.00
CA LEU A 236 1.19 -0.85 -28.05
C LEU A 236 0.34 0.31 -27.54
N PHE A 237 0.99 1.27 -26.91
CA PHE A 237 0.38 2.50 -26.41
C PHE A 237 1.21 3.69 -26.85
N SER A 238 0.55 4.82 -27.07
CA SER A 238 1.20 6.09 -27.37
C SER A 238 0.23 7.24 -27.08
N TYR A 239 0.73 8.46 -27.00
CA TYR A 239 -0.11 9.65 -27.09
C TYR A 239 -0.26 10.09 -28.54
N SER A 240 -1.38 10.74 -28.84
CA SER A 240 -1.70 11.20 -30.21
C SER A 240 -0.74 12.28 -30.70
N ASP A 241 -0.12 13.02 -29.79
CA ASP A 241 0.91 14.03 -30.05
C ASP A 241 2.32 13.44 -30.28
N ASN A 242 2.49 12.12 -30.15
CA ASN A 242 3.78 11.40 -30.28
C ASN A 242 4.90 11.90 -29.35
N ARG A 243 4.57 12.48 -28.20
CA ARG A 243 5.58 12.89 -27.21
C ARG A 243 6.39 11.69 -26.68
N ASN A 244 7.59 11.98 -26.19
CA ASN A 244 8.37 11.01 -25.43
C ASN A 244 7.63 10.60 -24.15
N LEU A 245 7.78 9.34 -23.76
CA LEU A 245 7.12 8.75 -22.61
C LEU A 245 8.04 8.72 -21.40
N SER A 246 7.45 8.97 -20.24
CA SER A 246 8.04 8.80 -18.92
C SER A 246 7.54 7.50 -18.24
N SER A 247 8.11 7.14 -17.11
CA SER A 247 7.61 6.02 -16.28
C SER A 247 6.21 6.28 -15.73
N ALA A 248 5.81 7.54 -15.55
CA ALA A 248 4.45 7.89 -15.17
C ALA A 248 3.45 7.59 -16.29
N ASP A 249 3.85 7.74 -17.55
CA ASP A 249 3.01 7.43 -18.71
C ASP A 249 2.78 5.93 -18.86
N THR A 250 3.80 5.09 -18.61
CA THR A 250 3.60 3.63 -18.64
C THR A 250 2.63 3.18 -17.55
N LEU A 251 2.65 3.81 -16.37
CA LEU A 251 1.67 3.56 -15.32
C LEU A 251 0.26 4.03 -15.70
N ALA A 252 0.14 5.17 -16.40
CA ALA A 252 -1.14 5.63 -16.92
C ALA A 252 -1.72 4.65 -17.96
N PHE A 253 -0.89 4.11 -18.85
CA PHE A 253 -1.30 3.08 -19.81
C PHE A 253 -1.65 1.75 -19.13
N GLU A 254 -0.94 1.34 -18.09
CA GLU A 254 -1.30 0.15 -17.31
C GLU A 254 -2.71 0.28 -16.71
N LYS A 255 -3.09 1.46 -16.21
CA LYS A 255 -4.45 1.71 -15.70
C LYS A 255 -5.53 1.62 -16.78
N CYS A 256 -5.17 1.85 -18.05
CA CYS A 256 -6.06 1.65 -19.19
C CYS A 256 -6.32 0.17 -19.45
N LEU A 257 -5.39 -0.71 -19.08
CA LEU A 257 -5.48 -2.15 -19.33
C LEU A 257 -6.28 -2.87 -18.25
N SER A 258 -7.15 -3.77 -18.66
CA SER A 258 -7.81 -4.74 -17.79
C SER A 258 -7.64 -6.12 -18.40
N ILE A 259 -6.92 -7.00 -17.72
CA ILE A 259 -6.69 -8.38 -18.16
C ILE A 259 -7.79 -9.23 -17.55
N ILE A 260 -8.61 -9.84 -18.41
CA ILE A 260 -9.68 -10.74 -18.01
C ILE A 260 -9.11 -12.16 -18.08
N PRO A 261 -8.93 -12.85 -16.94
CA PRO A 261 -8.48 -14.24 -16.93
C PRO A 261 -9.51 -15.14 -17.61
N ALA A 262 -9.04 -16.21 -18.28
CA ALA A 262 -9.91 -17.13 -19.00
C ALA A 262 -11.06 -17.70 -18.14
N SER A 263 -10.81 -17.96 -16.85
CA SER A 263 -11.80 -18.49 -15.90
C SER A 263 -13.00 -17.56 -15.64
N ALA A 264 -12.93 -16.28 -16.01
CA ALA A 264 -14.05 -15.34 -15.90
C ALA A 264 -14.87 -15.23 -17.20
N ARG A 265 -14.51 -15.98 -18.25
CA ARG A 265 -15.26 -16.01 -19.53
C ARG A 265 -16.43 -17.02 -19.50
N ASP A 266 -16.34 -18.06 -18.67
CA ASP A 266 -17.33 -19.15 -18.62
C ASP A 266 -18.62 -18.81 -17.85
N ASP A 267 -18.64 -17.73 -17.06
CA ASP A 267 -19.84 -17.29 -16.32
C ASP A 267 -20.90 -16.62 -17.23
N TRP A 268 -20.66 -16.51 -18.54
CA TRP A 268 -21.53 -15.77 -19.49
C TRP A 268 -22.17 -16.64 -20.57
N GLU A 269 -21.88 -17.94 -20.61
CA GLU A 269 -22.60 -18.88 -21.49
C GLU A 269 -23.36 -19.90 -20.64
N LEU A 270 -24.57 -19.55 -20.22
CA LEU A 270 -25.54 -20.59 -19.90
C LEU A 270 -25.90 -21.29 -21.21
N PRO A 271 -25.76 -22.64 -21.29
CA PRO A 271 -26.30 -23.36 -22.43
C PRO A 271 -27.82 -23.21 -22.42
N ILE A 272 -28.36 -22.63 -23.49
CA ILE A 272 -29.79 -22.70 -23.78
C ILE A 272 -30.07 -24.17 -24.10
N MET A 273 -30.73 -24.89 -23.19
CA MET A 273 -31.38 -26.18 -23.47
C MET A 273 -32.64 -25.97 -24.29
#